data_AF-A0A6J3M7T9-F1
#
_entry.id   AF-A0A6J3M7T9-F1
#
_cell.length_a   1.000
_cell.length_b   1.000
_cell.length_c   1.000
_cell.angle_alpha   90.00
_cell.angle_beta   90.00
_cell.angle_gamma   90.00
#
_symmetry.space_group_name_H-M   'P 1'
#
loop_
_entity.id
_entity.type
_entity.pdbx_description
1 polymer ?
#
loop_
_entity_poly.entity_id
_entity_poly.type
_entity_poly.pdbx_seq_one_letter_code
_entity_poly.pdbx_strand_id
1 'polypeptide(L)'
;MNLPTFEQLPNELISLIVASGLDLDSTWALASTSRQIYALIKTDEVNIAYTILCNQIGSQNLPVAISVRTIDGGTVPNPWQVIKFFEDETSYMQAFRLSCNLAIASEMLKTHRTVEFLATCMAHQFLETAAHKFELCGLSEPMKSREMSRIVRAIYMLDMFFRCLALPRINLHPACEIRWRTLEENEVFWTIFAPWELEQMACVHDFLVRALIRVYNTKYSDLYAYCDHRFQQQGIHVGSHSGFLHAQIGQGLAHLGRILINSISVSETAITTPPPPAPPPAVESNDYTHLGQQRRGKMPISKYIFDKLTLFRASHLLEDQDPAQLPPTGLFDPMWIDSDPGPEEFWRRSELKVFACESSGQRYSLPDSQPSLREIGYVFWNFERIQNSSLVYNDCSQHRDAYENWLPPVTLYMEL
;
A
#
# COMPACT_ATOMS: atom_id res chain seq x y z
N MET A 1 -31.54 35.97 27.20
CA MET A 1 -31.86 35.79 25.77
C MET A 1 -31.93 34.29 25.52
N ASN A 2 -33.05 33.78 25.01
CA ASN A 2 -33.15 32.36 24.64
C ASN A 2 -32.48 32.21 23.27
N LEU A 3 -31.32 31.57 23.23
CA LEU A 3 -30.71 31.18 21.96
C LEU A 3 -31.59 30.11 21.30
N PRO A 4 -31.74 30.14 19.96
CA PRO A 4 -32.50 29.11 19.26
C PRO A 4 -31.86 27.74 19.54
N THR A 5 -32.69 26.73 19.79
CA THR A 5 -32.21 25.36 19.95
C THR A 5 -31.74 24.84 18.59
N PHE A 6 -30.83 23.85 18.58
CA PHE A 6 -30.32 23.26 17.34
C PHE A 6 -31.44 22.75 16.42
N GLU A 7 -32.52 22.22 16.99
CA GLU A 7 -33.72 21.75 16.26
C GLU A 7 -34.56 22.86 15.60
N GLN A 8 -34.33 24.12 15.97
CA GLN A 8 -34.99 25.28 15.38
C GLN A 8 -34.25 25.83 14.16
N LEU A 9 -33.06 25.29 13.85
CA LEU A 9 -32.33 25.67 12.64
C LEU A 9 -33.01 25.10 11.38
N PRO A 10 -32.87 25.76 10.22
CA PRO A 10 -33.30 25.19 8.95
C PRO A 10 -32.64 23.83 8.69
N ASN A 11 -33.38 22.91 8.06
CA ASN A 11 -32.92 21.55 7.85
C ASN A 11 -31.61 21.50 7.04
N GLU A 12 -31.48 22.38 6.05
CA GLU A 12 -30.29 22.50 5.20
C GLU A 12 -29.05 22.88 6.02
N LEU A 13 -29.23 23.74 7.03
CA LEU A 13 -28.14 24.16 7.91
C LEU A 13 -27.74 23.04 8.87
N ILE A 14 -28.71 22.29 9.40
CA ILE A 14 -28.43 21.12 10.23
C ILE A 14 -27.67 20.07 9.42
N SER A 15 -28.15 19.72 8.22
CA SER A 15 -27.46 18.79 7.31
C SER A 15 -26.02 19.23 7.04
N LEU A 16 -25.81 20.52 6.74
CA LEU A 16 -24.48 21.07 6.49
C LEU A 16 -23.57 20.96 7.73
N ILE A 17 -24.08 21.29 8.92
CA ILE A 17 -23.32 21.18 10.17
C ILE A 17 -22.94 19.73 10.45
N VAL A 18 -23.88 18.79 10.29
CA VAL A 18 -23.64 17.36 10.49
C VAL A 18 -22.60 16.85 9.48
N ALA A 19 -22.77 17.16 8.19
CA ALA A 19 -21.90 16.70 7.13
C ALA A 19 -20.47 17.24 7.24
N SER A 20 -20.31 18.51 7.64
CA SER A 20 -19.00 19.18 7.67
C SER A 20 -18.27 19.10 9.01
N GLY A 21 -19.01 19.03 10.12
CA GLY A 21 -18.46 19.23 11.46
C GLY A 21 -18.38 17.98 12.32
N LEU A 22 -19.05 16.88 11.95
CA LEU A 22 -19.13 15.69 12.78
C LEU A 22 -18.45 14.49 12.12
N ASP A 23 -17.83 13.65 12.94
CA ASP A 23 -17.48 12.30 12.53
C ASP A 23 -18.72 11.40 12.51
N LEU A 24 -18.55 10.17 11.99
CA LEU A 24 -19.63 9.21 11.91
C LEU A 24 -20.21 8.87 13.29
N ASP A 25 -19.36 8.70 14.31
CA ASP A 25 -19.79 8.31 15.66
C ASP A 25 -20.61 9.43 16.33
N SER A 26 -20.19 10.68 16.16
CA SER A 26 -20.92 11.88 16.61
C SER A 26 -22.21 12.08 15.82
N THR A 27 -22.23 11.74 14.54
CA THR A 27 -23.45 11.76 13.71
C THR A 27 -24.49 10.78 14.25
N TRP A 28 -24.08 9.54 14.59
CA TRP A 28 -24.97 8.56 15.21
C TRP A 28 -25.43 8.97 16.60
N ALA A 29 -24.53 9.51 17.43
CA ALA A 29 -24.88 10.05 18.73
C ALA A 29 -25.91 11.17 18.61
N LEU A 30 -25.72 12.10 17.66
CA LEU A 30 -26.67 13.18 17.40
C LEU A 30 -28.02 12.65 16.92
N ALA A 31 -28.03 11.70 15.98
CA ALA A 31 -29.24 11.05 15.50
C ALA A 31 -30.02 10.36 16.64
N SER A 32 -29.34 9.87 17.67
CA SER A 32 -29.97 9.23 18.83
C SER A 32 -30.66 10.20 19.79
N THR A 33 -30.38 11.50 19.71
CA THR A 33 -30.91 12.50 20.64
C THR A 33 -32.35 12.92 20.35
N SER A 34 -32.78 12.87 19.08
CA SER A 34 -34.10 13.36 18.67
C SER A 34 -34.60 12.67 17.40
N ARG A 35 -35.92 12.40 17.36
CA ARG A 35 -36.57 11.83 16.17
C ARG A 35 -36.54 12.77 14.98
N GLN A 36 -36.59 14.08 15.21
CA GLN A 36 -36.53 15.08 14.14
C GLN A 36 -35.14 15.07 13.49
N ILE A 37 -34.09 15.05 14.31
CA ILE A 37 -32.71 15.01 13.82
C ILE A 37 -32.43 13.68 13.10
N TYR A 38 -32.89 12.56 13.65
CA TYR A 38 -32.82 11.26 12.97
C TYR A 38 -33.49 11.29 11.59
N ALA A 39 -34.72 11.82 11.51
CA ALA A 39 -35.45 11.90 10.25
C ALA A 39 -34.70 12.76 9.22
N LEU A 40 -34.15 13.90 9.65
CA LEU A 40 -33.34 14.78 8.80
C LEU A 40 -32.08 14.09 8.28
N ILE A 41 -31.31 13.46 9.17
CA ILE A 41 -30.12 12.70 8.80
C ILE A 41 -30.49 11.58 7.82
N LYS A 42 -31.64 10.94 8.01
CA LYS A 42 -32.11 9.87 7.12
C LYS A 42 -32.54 10.39 5.75
N THR A 43 -33.12 11.60 5.69
CA THR A 43 -33.49 12.24 4.41
C THR A 43 -32.27 12.62 3.58
N ASP A 44 -31.19 13.08 4.21
CA ASP A 44 -29.96 13.53 3.53
C ASP A 44 -28.77 12.56 3.74
N GLU A 45 -29.08 11.31 4.03
CA GLU A 45 -28.10 10.29 4.48
C GLU A 45 -26.93 10.17 3.51
N VAL A 46 -27.22 10.26 2.21
CA VAL A 46 -26.27 10.06 1.14
C VAL A 46 -25.21 11.16 1.09
N ASN A 47 -25.63 12.44 1.14
CA ASN A 47 -24.69 13.56 1.14
C ASN A 47 -23.91 13.62 2.45
N ILE A 48 -24.57 13.36 3.59
CA ILE A 48 -23.91 13.33 4.89
C ILE A 48 -22.84 12.24 4.90
N ALA A 49 -23.17 11.00 4.52
CA ALA A 49 -22.24 9.88 4.49
C ALA A 49 -21.05 10.14 3.57
N TYR A 50 -21.29 10.63 2.35
CA TYR A 50 -20.23 10.95 1.40
C TYR A 50 -19.32 12.08 1.92
N THR A 51 -19.88 13.13 2.53
CA THR A 51 -19.09 14.24 3.07
C THR A 51 -18.24 13.79 4.26
N ILE A 52 -18.78 12.96 5.15
CA ILE A 52 -18.02 12.36 6.24
C ILE A 52 -16.83 11.54 5.69
N LEU A 53 -17.05 10.74 4.63
CA LEU A 53 -15.96 9.99 4.00
C LEU A 53 -14.90 10.92 3.39
N CYS A 54 -15.30 11.98 2.68
CA CYS A 54 -14.37 12.98 2.16
C CYS A 54 -13.52 13.63 3.27
N ASN A 55 -14.15 13.97 4.40
CA ASN A 55 -13.49 14.64 5.51
C ASN A 55 -12.53 13.71 6.27
N GLN A 56 -12.91 12.45 6.47
CA GLN A 56 -12.12 11.52 7.28
C GLN A 56 -11.07 10.74 6.47
N ILE A 57 -11.37 10.34 5.24
CA ILE A 57 -10.41 9.61 4.38
C ILE A 57 -9.50 10.59 3.61
N GLY A 58 -10.00 11.79 3.34
CA GLY A 58 -9.36 12.80 2.50
C GLY A 58 -9.71 12.60 1.03
N SER A 59 -9.94 13.70 0.32
CA SER A 59 -10.29 13.71 -1.10
C SER A 59 -9.26 13.01 -2.00
N GLN A 60 -7.99 12.99 -1.60
CA GLN A 60 -6.90 12.35 -2.36
C GLN A 60 -6.84 10.83 -2.21
N ASN A 61 -7.48 10.25 -1.19
CA ASN A 61 -7.46 8.81 -0.92
C ASN A 61 -8.84 8.17 -1.05
N LEU A 62 -9.91 8.97 -1.04
CA LEU A 62 -11.27 8.46 -1.15
C LEU A 62 -11.51 7.66 -2.45
N PRO A 63 -11.02 8.07 -3.64
CA PRO A 63 -11.25 7.29 -4.86
C PRO A 63 -10.69 5.87 -4.76
N VAL A 64 -9.44 5.69 -4.30
CA VAL A 64 -8.83 4.36 -4.15
C VAL A 64 -9.53 3.53 -3.08
N ALA A 65 -10.00 4.15 -2.00
CA ALA A 65 -10.76 3.46 -0.96
C ALA A 65 -12.11 2.94 -1.49
N ILE A 66 -12.77 3.72 -2.36
CA ILE A 66 -14.00 3.31 -3.05
C ILE A 66 -13.73 2.15 -4.02
N SER A 67 -12.62 2.18 -4.76
CA SER A 67 -12.22 1.07 -5.64
C SER A 67 -12.12 -0.24 -4.86
N VAL A 68 -11.38 -0.22 -3.75
CA VAL A 68 -11.22 -1.38 -2.85
C VAL A 68 -12.57 -1.90 -2.35
N ARG A 69 -13.48 -1.01 -1.93
CA ARG A 69 -14.81 -1.40 -1.43
C ARG A 69 -15.71 -1.97 -2.52
N THR A 70 -15.61 -1.44 -3.74
CA THR A 70 -16.41 -1.89 -4.89
C THR A 70 -16.03 -3.32 -5.29
N ILE A 71 -14.74 -3.63 -5.21
CA ILE A 71 -14.18 -4.96 -5.48
C ILE A 71 -14.75 -6.02 -4.52
N ASP A 72 -15.10 -5.65 -3.28
CA ASP A 72 -15.69 -6.55 -2.28
C ASP A 72 -17.15 -6.94 -2.55
N GLY A 73 -17.84 -6.24 -3.46
CA GLY A 73 -19.27 -6.39 -3.71
C GLY A 73 -19.74 -7.71 -4.31
N GLY A 74 -18.86 -8.70 -4.51
CA GLY A 74 -19.25 -10.10 -4.75
C GLY A 74 -18.99 -10.67 -6.14
N THR A 75 -18.52 -9.88 -7.11
CA THR A 75 -17.92 -10.40 -8.34
C THR A 75 -16.44 -10.06 -8.32
N VAL A 76 -15.56 -11.07 -8.22
CA VAL A 76 -14.11 -10.84 -8.28
C VAL A 76 -13.82 -10.09 -9.57
N PRO A 77 -13.48 -8.81 -9.50
CA PRO A 77 -13.34 -8.03 -10.70
C PRO A 77 -12.16 -8.58 -11.47
N ASN A 78 -12.34 -8.76 -12.78
CA ASN A 78 -11.17 -8.96 -13.62
C ASN A 78 -10.34 -7.65 -13.59
N PRO A 79 -9.02 -7.72 -13.78
CA PRO A 79 -8.17 -6.53 -13.84
C PRO A 79 -8.68 -5.46 -14.81
N TRP A 80 -9.35 -5.85 -15.89
CA TRP A 80 -10.00 -4.95 -16.85
C TRP A 80 -11.14 -4.11 -16.25
N GLN A 81 -11.89 -4.62 -15.27
CA GLN A 81 -12.91 -3.85 -14.56
C GLN A 81 -12.28 -2.80 -13.64
N VAL A 82 -11.08 -3.07 -13.14
CA VAL A 82 -10.28 -2.08 -12.41
C VAL A 82 -9.83 -0.98 -13.36
N ILE A 83 -9.29 -1.33 -14.53
CA ILE A 83 -8.94 -0.34 -15.57
C ILE A 83 -10.15 0.53 -15.92
N LYS A 84 -11.27 -0.11 -16.26
CA LYS A 84 -12.50 0.60 -16.62
C LYS A 84 -13.02 1.49 -15.49
N PHE A 85 -12.80 1.09 -14.23
CA PHE A 85 -13.14 1.92 -13.08
C PHE A 85 -12.35 3.23 -13.09
N PHE A 86 -11.06 3.19 -13.40
CA PHE A 86 -10.20 4.37 -13.42
C PHE A 86 -10.33 5.21 -14.70
N GLU A 87 -10.57 4.58 -15.85
CA GLU A 87 -10.88 5.29 -17.10
C GLU A 87 -12.16 6.13 -17.00
N ASP A 88 -13.12 5.69 -16.18
CA ASP A 88 -14.41 6.37 -15.97
C ASP A 88 -14.60 6.78 -14.50
N GLU A 89 -13.52 7.23 -13.85
CA GLU A 89 -13.51 7.59 -12.43
C GLU A 89 -14.65 8.55 -12.08
N THR A 90 -14.96 9.50 -12.96
CA THR A 90 -16.04 10.48 -12.74
C THR A 90 -17.41 9.80 -12.63
N SER A 91 -17.77 8.92 -13.55
CA SER A 91 -19.07 8.24 -13.52
C SER A 91 -19.15 7.27 -12.35
N TYR A 92 -18.04 6.60 -12.02
CA TYR A 92 -17.97 5.69 -10.88
C TYR A 92 -18.11 6.42 -9.55
N MET A 93 -17.41 7.55 -9.38
CA MET A 93 -17.53 8.39 -8.18
C MET A 93 -18.94 8.94 -8.04
N GLN A 94 -19.59 9.31 -9.14
CA GLN A 94 -20.99 9.73 -9.12
C GLN A 94 -21.93 8.57 -8.72
N ALA A 95 -21.74 7.37 -9.28
CA ALA A 95 -22.53 6.19 -8.94
C ALA A 95 -22.35 5.77 -7.47
N PHE A 96 -21.10 5.80 -6.98
CA PHE A 96 -20.80 5.57 -5.57
C PHE A 96 -21.47 6.62 -4.68
N ARG A 97 -21.34 7.90 -5.04
CA ARG A 97 -21.97 8.99 -4.30
C ARG A 97 -23.47 8.77 -4.15
N LEU A 98 -24.18 8.31 -5.18
CA LEU A 98 -25.62 8.06 -5.13
C LEU A 98 -26.01 6.83 -4.29
N SER A 99 -25.10 5.89 -4.08
CA SER A 99 -25.34 4.65 -3.32
C SER A 99 -24.78 4.67 -1.90
N CYS A 100 -23.90 5.62 -1.60
CA CYS A 100 -23.25 5.77 -0.30
C CYS A 100 -24.28 6.11 0.79
N ASN A 101 -24.34 5.31 1.84
CA ASN A 101 -25.16 5.56 3.03
C ASN A 101 -24.30 5.44 4.30
N LEU A 102 -24.87 5.72 5.48
CA LEU A 102 -24.09 5.72 6.73
C LEU A 102 -23.54 4.33 7.10
N ALA A 103 -24.20 3.24 6.66
CA ALA A 103 -23.70 1.89 6.88
C ALA A 103 -22.46 1.60 6.02
N ILE A 104 -22.50 1.97 4.73
CA ILE A 104 -21.34 1.87 3.83
C ILE A 104 -20.20 2.74 4.35
N ALA A 105 -20.48 3.98 4.75
CA ALA A 105 -19.49 4.85 5.33
C ALA A 105 -18.85 4.24 6.60
N SER A 106 -19.65 3.60 7.47
CA SER A 106 -19.15 2.90 8.66
C SER A 106 -18.17 1.79 8.32
N GLU A 107 -18.50 0.94 7.34
CA GLU A 107 -17.61 -0.14 6.91
C GLU A 107 -16.29 0.38 6.34
N MET A 108 -16.37 1.41 5.49
CA MET A 108 -15.20 2.04 4.91
C MET A 108 -14.31 2.70 5.96
N LEU A 109 -14.90 3.45 6.90
CA LEU A 109 -14.16 4.11 7.98
C LEU A 109 -13.53 3.12 8.96
N LYS A 110 -14.20 1.99 9.22
CA LYS A 110 -13.59 0.90 10.02
C LYS A 110 -12.32 0.36 9.35
N THR A 111 -12.34 0.22 8.03
CA THR A 111 -11.16 -0.19 7.26
C THR A 111 -10.12 0.92 7.24
N HIS A 112 -10.54 2.17 7.05
CA HIS A 112 -9.66 3.34 7.03
C HIS A 112 -8.88 3.52 8.34
N ARG A 113 -9.52 3.34 9.50
CA ARG A 113 -8.82 3.35 10.81
C ARG A 113 -7.65 2.37 10.85
N THR A 114 -7.77 1.22 10.21
CA THR A 114 -6.67 0.27 10.09
C THR A 114 -5.58 0.80 9.16
N VAL A 115 -5.95 1.40 8.04
CA VAL A 115 -5.01 2.02 7.10
C VAL A 115 -4.24 3.16 7.74
N GLU A 116 -4.91 4.07 8.45
CA GLU A 116 -4.26 5.18 9.17
C GLU A 116 -3.30 4.67 10.24
N PHE A 117 -3.71 3.65 11.00
CA PHE A 117 -2.85 3.00 11.98
C PHE A 117 -1.59 2.42 11.33
N LEU A 118 -1.74 1.67 10.23
CA LEU A 118 -0.61 1.10 9.49
C LEU A 118 0.29 2.19 8.88
N ALA A 119 -0.31 3.21 8.28
CA ALA A 119 0.41 4.33 7.68
C ALA A 119 1.24 5.07 8.73
N THR A 120 0.68 5.29 9.92
CA THR A 120 1.38 5.93 11.04
C THR A 120 2.56 5.09 11.52
N CYS A 121 2.37 3.78 11.69
CA CYS A 121 3.45 2.87 12.08
C CYS A 121 4.57 2.84 11.03
N MET A 122 4.19 2.80 9.75
CA MET A 122 5.11 2.78 8.62
C MET A 122 5.91 4.09 8.51
N ALA A 123 5.23 5.24 8.62
CA ALA A 123 5.86 6.55 8.63
C ALA A 123 6.88 6.69 9.76
N HIS A 124 6.53 6.26 10.97
CA HIS A 124 7.45 6.25 12.10
C HIS A 124 8.68 5.37 11.82
N GLN A 125 8.47 4.13 11.35
CA GLN A 125 9.58 3.23 11.02
C GLN A 125 10.49 3.82 9.93
N PHE A 126 9.93 4.48 8.92
CA PHE A 126 10.69 5.12 7.85
C PHE A 126 11.59 6.24 8.36
N LEU A 127 11.03 7.14 9.19
CA LEU A 127 11.80 8.23 9.77
C LEU A 127 12.89 7.72 10.73
N GLU A 128 12.57 6.75 11.57
CA GLU A 128 13.52 6.12 12.50
C GLU A 128 14.66 5.43 11.75
N THR A 129 14.32 4.65 10.72
CA THR A 129 15.32 3.94 9.92
C THR A 129 16.19 4.91 9.14
N ALA A 130 15.61 5.99 8.61
CA ALA A 130 16.35 7.00 7.89
C ALA A 130 17.32 7.77 8.80
N ALA A 131 16.89 8.12 10.01
CA ALA A 131 17.72 8.74 11.02
C ALA A 131 18.88 7.84 11.43
N HIS A 132 18.63 6.55 11.65
CA HIS A 132 19.65 5.60 12.08
C HIS A 132 20.64 5.23 10.97
N LYS A 133 20.17 5.02 9.74
CA LYS A 133 21.02 4.47 8.66
C LYS A 133 21.85 5.50 7.92
N PHE A 134 21.35 6.73 7.82
CA PHE A 134 21.92 7.72 6.90
C PHE A 134 22.39 8.99 7.62
N GLU A 135 22.27 9.05 8.95
CA GLU A 135 22.62 10.22 9.76
C GLU A 135 22.04 11.53 9.19
N LEU A 136 20.85 11.45 8.58
CA LEU A 136 20.27 12.55 7.81
C LEU A 136 19.79 13.63 8.76
N CYS A 137 20.63 14.64 8.96
CA CYS A 137 20.26 15.91 9.59
C CYS A 137 19.02 16.48 8.88
N GLY A 138 17.97 16.78 9.64
CA GLY A 138 16.73 17.39 9.11
C GLY A 138 15.54 16.45 8.95
N LEU A 139 15.68 15.13 9.19
CA LEU A 139 14.55 14.19 9.20
C LEU A 139 13.79 14.13 10.54
N SER A 140 14.09 15.03 11.48
CA SER A 140 13.33 15.15 12.72
C SER A 140 11.89 15.62 12.49
N GLU A 141 11.62 16.25 11.33
CA GLU A 141 10.27 16.68 10.99
C GLU A 141 9.37 15.48 10.69
N PRO A 142 8.17 15.42 11.31
CA PRO A 142 7.19 14.37 11.02
C PRO A 142 6.82 14.38 9.53
N MET A 143 6.28 13.27 9.04
CA MET A 143 5.81 13.20 7.66
C MET A 143 4.73 14.25 7.39
N LYS A 144 4.88 14.98 6.29
CA LYS A 144 3.92 15.98 5.82
C LYS A 144 2.65 15.26 5.39
N SER A 145 1.52 15.98 5.39
CA SER A 145 0.22 15.41 5.04
C SER A 145 0.18 14.73 3.67
N ARG A 146 0.91 15.26 2.67
CA ARG A 146 1.02 14.64 1.33
C ARG A 146 1.77 13.30 1.36
N GLU A 147 2.88 13.23 2.09
CA GLU A 147 3.67 12.00 2.27
C GLU A 147 2.81 10.91 2.93
N MET A 148 2.08 11.29 3.98
CA MET A 148 1.10 10.40 4.63
C MET A 148 0.01 9.94 3.67
N SER A 149 -0.53 10.84 2.84
CA SER A 149 -1.55 10.49 1.85
C SER A 149 -1.03 9.44 0.86
N ARG A 150 0.22 9.54 0.41
CA ARG A 150 0.83 8.52 -0.48
C ARG A 150 0.94 7.16 0.19
N ILE A 151 1.33 7.12 1.47
CA ILE A 151 1.40 5.85 2.23
C ILE A 151 0.00 5.23 2.34
N VAL A 152 -1.01 6.03 2.72
CA VAL A 152 -2.42 5.60 2.81
C VAL A 152 -2.89 5.04 1.47
N ARG A 153 -2.63 5.77 0.38
CA ARG A 153 -2.98 5.35 -0.99
C ARG A 153 -2.29 4.04 -1.36
N ALA A 154 -1.00 3.90 -1.10
CA ALA A 154 -0.25 2.68 -1.40
C ALA A 154 -0.73 1.46 -0.61
N ILE A 155 -1.20 1.65 0.63
CA ILE A 155 -1.85 0.59 1.40
C ILE A 155 -3.16 0.14 0.75
N TYR A 156 -3.99 1.09 0.28
CA TYR A 156 -5.19 0.75 -0.47
C TYR A 156 -4.88 0.08 -1.81
N MET A 157 -3.88 0.55 -2.56
CA MET A 157 -3.43 -0.09 -3.81
C MET A 157 -3.00 -1.54 -3.59
N LEU A 158 -2.26 -1.80 -2.52
CA LEU A 158 -1.86 -3.16 -2.16
C LEU A 158 -3.07 -4.03 -1.81
N ASP A 159 -4.02 -3.53 -1.03
CA ASP A 159 -5.26 -4.26 -0.72
C ASP A 159 -6.08 -4.54 -1.99
N MET A 160 -6.15 -3.56 -2.89
CA MET A 160 -6.78 -3.70 -4.21
C MET A 160 -6.13 -4.82 -5.02
N PHE A 161 -4.79 -4.82 -5.13
CA PHE A 161 -4.02 -5.87 -5.80
C PHE A 161 -4.38 -7.26 -5.27
N PHE A 162 -4.37 -7.43 -3.95
CA PHE A 162 -4.69 -8.72 -3.35
C PHE A 162 -6.14 -9.12 -3.62
N ARG A 163 -7.11 -8.21 -3.57
CA ARG A 163 -8.51 -8.57 -3.85
C ARG A 163 -8.77 -8.90 -5.32
N CYS A 164 -8.06 -8.26 -6.24
CA CYS A 164 -8.19 -8.52 -7.67
C CYS A 164 -7.55 -9.86 -8.08
N LEU A 165 -6.39 -10.20 -7.50
CA LEU A 165 -5.54 -11.28 -7.99
C LEU A 165 -5.43 -12.48 -7.04
N ALA A 166 -5.63 -12.28 -5.74
CA ALA A 166 -5.70 -13.37 -4.77
C ALA A 166 -7.16 -13.78 -4.60
N LEU A 167 -7.59 -14.80 -5.34
CA LEU A 167 -8.93 -15.36 -5.19
C LEU A 167 -9.15 -15.80 -3.73
N PRO A 168 -10.09 -15.18 -2.99
CA PRO A 168 -10.38 -15.60 -1.64
C PRO A 168 -11.05 -16.98 -1.72
N ARG A 169 -10.30 -18.04 -1.40
CA ARG A 169 -10.90 -19.34 -1.11
C ARG A 169 -11.47 -19.27 0.30
N ILE A 170 -12.71 -18.79 0.37
CA ILE A 170 -13.60 -18.97 1.50
C ILE A 170 -13.56 -20.49 1.81
N ASN A 171 -13.06 -20.87 2.99
CA ASN A 171 -13.08 -22.24 3.55
C ASN A 171 -11.90 -23.20 3.28
N LEU A 172 -10.74 -22.77 2.82
CA LEU A 172 -9.59 -23.68 2.73
C LEU A 172 -8.52 -23.42 3.80
N HIS A 173 -8.05 -24.52 4.39
CA HIS A 173 -7.02 -24.60 5.43
C HIS A 173 -5.86 -23.62 5.14
N PRO A 174 -5.21 -23.00 6.14
CA PRO A 174 -4.06 -22.08 5.97
C PRO A 174 -2.83 -22.64 5.24
N ALA A 175 -2.89 -23.90 4.78
CA ALA A 175 -1.89 -24.54 3.93
C ALA A 175 -2.30 -24.53 2.44
N CYS A 176 -3.43 -23.93 2.08
CA CYS A 176 -3.90 -23.90 0.71
C CYS A 176 -3.30 -22.73 -0.06
N GLU A 177 -2.66 -23.11 -1.15
CA GLU A 177 -2.00 -22.27 -2.14
C GLU A 177 -2.92 -21.14 -2.63
N ILE A 178 -2.44 -19.89 -2.57
CA ILE A 178 -3.10 -18.77 -3.25
C ILE A 178 -3.14 -19.12 -4.73
N ARG A 179 -4.34 -19.26 -5.29
CA ARG A 179 -4.51 -19.36 -6.73
C ARG A 179 -4.46 -17.95 -7.29
N TRP A 180 -3.27 -17.56 -7.69
CA TRP A 180 -3.06 -16.39 -8.52
C TRP A 180 -3.88 -16.53 -9.81
N ARG A 181 -4.44 -15.41 -10.26
CA ARG A 181 -4.92 -15.25 -11.63
C ARG A 181 -3.79 -15.54 -12.64
N THR A 182 -4.14 -15.69 -13.92
CA THR A 182 -3.13 -16.02 -14.95
C THR A 182 -2.05 -14.94 -15.00
N LEU A 183 -0.86 -15.30 -15.50
CA LEU A 183 0.24 -14.35 -15.65
C LEU A 183 -0.21 -13.12 -16.47
N GLU A 184 -0.99 -13.34 -17.53
CA GLU A 184 -1.56 -12.31 -18.40
C GLU A 184 -2.50 -11.35 -17.64
N GLU A 185 -3.39 -11.88 -16.79
CA GLU A 185 -4.28 -11.04 -15.97
C GLU A 185 -3.48 -10.20 -14.97
N ASN A 186 -2.42 -10.77 -14.39
CA ASN A 186 -1.55 -10.03 -13.48
C ASN A 186 -0.77 -8.93 -14.21
N GLU A 187 -0.34 -9.16 -15.46
CA GLU A 187 0.36 -8.16 -16.28
C GLU A 187 -0.50 -6.94 -16.54
N VAL A 188 -1.78 -7.14 -16.85
CA VAL A 188 -2.75 -6.05 -17.05
C VAL A 188 -2.93 -5.18 -15.82
N PHE A 189 -2.85 -5.74 -14.61
CA PHE A 189 -2.94 -4.95 -13.38
C PHE A 189 -1.73 -4.03 -13.20
N TRP A 190 -0.54 -4.50 -13.55
CA TRP A 190 0.68 -3.71 -13.36
C TRP A 190 0.82 -2.55 -14.33
N THR A 191 0.22 -2.66 -15.52
CA THR A 191 0.22 -1.57 -16.52
C THR A 191 -0.66 -0.38 -16.14
N ILE A 192 -1.43 -0.49 -15.05
CA ILE A 192 -2.32 0.60 -14.58
C ILE A 192 -1.52 1.66 -13.81
N PHE A 193 -0.42 1.27 -13.18
CA PHE A 193 0.31 2.12 -12.25
C PHE A 193 1.63 2.56 -12.85
N ALA A 194 2.02 3.79 -12.53
CA ALA A 194 3.34 4.25 -12.84
C ALA A 194 4.41 3.47 -12.02
N PRO A 195 5.65 3.34 -12.52
CA PRO A 195 6.68 2.55 -11.85
C PRO A 195 6.98 2.95 -10.40
N TRP A 196 6.92 4.24 -10.08
CA TRP A 196 7.11 4.71 -8.70
C TRP A 196 5.93 4.37 -7.78
N GLU A 197 4.71 4.26 -8.31
CA GLU A 197 3.53 3.79 -7.54
C GLU A 197 3.64 2.30 -7.23
N LEU A 198 4.18 1.51 -8.18
CA LEU A 198 4.53 0.11 -7.94
C LEU A 198 5.61 -0.04 -6.87
N GLU A 199 6.62 0.84 -6.89
CA GLU A 199 7.66 0.87 -5.86
C GLU A 199 7.09 1.27 -4.48
N GLN A 200 6.13 2.19 -4.43
CA GLN A 200 5.38 2.50 -3.20
C GLN A 200 4.65 1.27 -2.67
N MET A 201 3.95 0.53 -3.53
CA MET A 201 3.31 -0.73 -3.13
C MET A 201 4.31 -1.77 -2.63
N ALA A 202 5.49 -1.87 -3.26
CA ALA A 202 6.57 -2.75 -2.82
C ALA A 202 7.06 -2.38 -1.41
N CYS A 203 7.22 -1.07 -1.12
CA CYS A 203 7.59 -0.59 0.21
C CYS A 203 6.54 -0.97 1.27
N VAL A 204 5.24 -0.81 0.96
CA VAL A 204 4.15 -1.21 1.87
C VAL A 204 4.18 -2.72 2.10
N HIS A 205 4.34 -3.51 1.04
CA HIS A 205 4.41 -4.95 1.12
C HIS A 205 5.57 -5.42 2.02
N ASP A 206 6.77 -4.89 1.80
CA ASP A 206 7.95 -5.22 2.61
C ASP A 206 7.74 -4.84 4.09
N PHE A 207 7.14 -3.68 4.36
CA PHE A 207 6.77 -3.27 5.72
C PHE A 207 5.81 -4.27 6.38
N LEU A 208 4.71 -4.63 5.70
CA LEU A 208 3.71 -5.56 6.24
C LEU A 208 4.29 -6.95 6.49
N VAL A 209 5.12 -7.46 5.57
CA VAL A 209 5.82 -8.74 5.73
C VAL A 209 6.67 -8.73 7.00
N ARG A 210 7.49 -7.69 7.22
CA ARG A 210 8.32 -7.56 8.42
C ARG A 210 7.50 -7.41 9.69
N ALA A 211 6.42 -6.63 9.64
CA ALA A 211 5.52 -6.45 10.78
C ALA A 211 4.90 -7.80 11.19
N LEU A 212 4.40 -8.58 10.23
CA LEU A 212 3.86 -9.91 10.48
C LEU A 212 4.92 -10.87 11.01
N ILE A 213 6.13 -10.90 10.42
CA ILE A 213 7.24 -11.74 10.91
C ILE A 213 7.52 -11.44 12.39
N ARG A 214 7.58 -10.17 12.78
CA ARG A 214 7.79 -9.79 14.19
C ARG A 214 6.68 -10.31 15.10
N VAL A 215 5.42 -10.18 14.69
CA VAL A 215 4.28 -10.70 15.47
C VAL A 215 4.33 -12.21 15.60
N TYR A 216 4.58 -12.93 14.50
CA TYR A 216 4.62 -14.39 14.52
C TYR A 216 5.82 -14.94 15.29
N ASN A 217 7.00 -14.33 15.17
CA ASN A 217 8.17 -14.74 15.95
C ASN A 217 7.98 -14.51 17.46
N THR A 218 7.28 -13.44 17.83
CA THR A 218 7.07 -13.11 19.26
C THR A 218 5.99 -13.96 19.90
N LYS A 219 4.89 -14.25 19.18
CA LYS A 219 3.69 -14.88 19.75
C LYS A 219 3.50 -16.35 19.38
N TYR A 220 4.12 -16.78 18.29
CA TYR A 220 3.80 -18.04 17.63
C TYR A 220 5.06 -18.71 17.05
N SER A 221 6.17 -18.69 17.80
CA SER A 221 7.44 -19.32 17.39
C SER A 221 7.21 -20.73 16.83
N ASP A 222 6.33 -21.49 17.46
CA ASP A 222 6.03 -22.87 17.11
C ASP A 222 5.16 -22.99 15.85
N LEU A 223 4.18 -22.09 15.66
CA LEU A 223 3.34 -22.09 14.46
C LEU A 223 4.12 -21.63 13.23
N TYR A 224 5.00 -20.64 13.41
CA TYR A 224 5.86 -20.14 12.35
C TYR A 224 6.84 -21.23 11.90
N ALA A 225 7.52 -21.88 12.84
CA ALA A 225 8.39 -23.02 12.55
C ALA A 225 7.62 -24.17 11.89
N TYR A 226 6.40 -24.46 12.34
CA TYR A 226 5.55 -25.50 11.75
C TYR A 226 5.13 -25.19 10.31
N CYS A 227 4.70 -23.96 10.04
CA CYS A 227 4.35 -23.53 8.69
C CYS A 227 5.58 -23.60 7.76
N ASP A 228 6.71 -23.07 8.20
CA ASP A 228 7.98 -23.08 7.45
C ASP A 228 8.39 -24.51 7.09
N HIS A 229 8.42 -25.40 8.08
CA HIS A 229 8.73 -26.82 7.90
C HIS A 229 7.78 -27.51 6.92
N ARG A 230 6.47 -27.24 6.98
CA ARG A 230 5.49 -27.85 6.07
C ARG A 230 5.66 -27.37 4.62
N PHE A 231 6.02 -26.10 4.40
CA PHE A 231 6.34 -25.61 3.06
C PHE A 231 7.62 -26.24 2.53
N GLN A 232 8.65 -26.42 3.37
CA GLN A 232 9.87 -27.14 3.00
C GLN A 232 9.58 -28.59 2.59
N GLN A 233 8.73 -29.31 3.33
CA GLN A 233 8.31 -30.69 2.99
C GLN A 233 7.56 -30.80 1.65
N GLN A 234 6.92 -29.72 1.18
CA GLN A 234 6.25 -29.71 -0.13
C GLN A 234 7.19 -29.42 -1.30
N GLY A 235 8.51 -29.36 -1.08
CA GLY A 235 9.49 -28.99 -2.09
C GLY A 235 9.40 -27.53 -2.53
N ILE A 236 8.68 -26.70 -1.77
CA ILE A 236 8.65 -25.25 -1.95
C ILE A 236 9.88 -24.75 -1.19
N HIS A 237 10.98 -24.49 -1.90
CA HIS A 237 12.19 -23.95 -1.28
C HIS A 237 11.85 -22.62 -0.57
N VAL A 238 11.85 -22.65 0.76
CA VAL A 238 11.44 -21.54 1.64
C VAL A 238 12.57 -20.51 1.80
N GLY A 239 13.37 -20.31 0.74
CA GLY A 239 14.20 -19.10 0.61
C GLY A 239 13.35 -17.82 0.52
N SER A 240 12.03 -17.98 0.35
CA SER A 240 11.08 -16.90 0.49
C SER A 240 9.95 -17.31 1.44
N HIS A 241 9.98 -16.74 2.64
CA HIS A 241 8.94 -16.78 3.70
C HIS A 241 7.55 -16.25 3.25
N SER A 242 7.30 -16.22 1.95
CA SER A 242 6.40 -15.29 1.30
C SER A 242 5.00 -15.87 1.19
N GLY A 243 4.82 -17.16 0.93
CA GLY A 243 3.50 -17.76 0.66
C GLY A 243 2.48 -17.57 1.79
N PHE A 244 2.87 -17.95 3.02
CA PHE A 244 2.01 -17.79 4.20
C PHE A 244 1.75 -16.32 4.52
N LEU A 245 2.79 -15.48 4.52
CA LEU A 245 2.65 -14.06 4.83
C LEU A 245 1.78 -13.34 3.79
N HIS A 246 1.93 -13.67 2.51
CA HIS A 246 1.05 -13.17 1.45
C HIS A 246 -0.38 -13.66 1.63
N ALA A 247 -0.59 -14.88 2.14
CA ALA A 247 -1.93 -15.37 2.43
C ALA A 247 -2.55 -14.63 3.62
N GLN A 248 -1.74 -14.17 4.58
CA GLN A 248 -2.20 -13.29 5.66
C GLN A 248 -2.52 -11.89 5.14
N ILE A 249 -1.66 -11.31 4.29
CA ILE A 249 -1.90 -9.98 3.69
C ILE A 249 -3.14 -10.03 2.78
N GLY A 250 -3.28 -11.08 1.98
CA GLY A 250 -4.40 -11.26 1.05
C GLY A 250 -5.75 -11.54 1.71
N GLN A 251 -5.81 -11.75 3.03
CA GLN A 251 -7.08 -11.76 3.78
C GLN A 251 -7.65 -10.35 4.00
N GLY A 252 -6.93 -9.31 3.57
CA GLY A 252 -7.37 -7.93 3.55
C GLY A 252 -7.00 -7.13 4.80
N LEU A 253 -7.12 -5.81 4.68
CA LEU A 253 -6.69 -4.86 5.72
C LEU A 253 -7.36 -5.09 7.08
N ALA A 254 -8.65 -5.40 7.13
CA ALA A 254 -9.36 -5.66 8.39
C ALA A 254 -8.80 -6.88 9.15
N HIS A 255 -8.24 -7.87 8.45
CA HIS A 255 -7.56 -9.01 9.06
C HIS A 255 -6.17 -8.61 9.58
N LEU A 256 -5.41 -7.88 8.77
CA LEU A 256 -4.10 -7.35 9.18
C LEU A 256 -4.18 -6.46 10.42
N GLY A 257 -5.17 -5.57 10.46
CA GLY A 257 -5.44 -4.71 11.63
C GLY A 257 -5.66 -5.53 12.89
N ARG A 258 -6.48 -6.59 12.83
CA ARG A 258 -6.70 -7.48 13.98
C ARG A 258 -5.40 -8.15 14.44
N ILE A 259 -4.57 -8.65 13.54
CA ILE A 259 -3.30 -9.29 13.91
C ILE A 259 -2.35 -8.27 14.56
N LEU A 260 -2.15 -7.13 13.91
CA LEU A 260 -1.13 -6.15 14.29
C LEU A 260 -1.56 -5.34 15.52
N ILE A 261 -2.81 -4.89 15.62
CA ILE A 261 -3.31 -4.14 16.79
C ILE A 261 -3.30 -5.05 18.03
N ASN A 262 -3.80 -6.29 17.92
CA ASN A 262 -3.77 -7.23 19.04
C ASN A 262 -2.33 -7.64 19.41
N SER A 263 -1.36 -7.48 18.51
CA SER A 263 0.04 -7.73 18.83
C SER A 263 0.60 -6.73 19.83
N ILE A 264 0.22 -5.46 19.70
CA ILE A 264 0.71 -4.37 20.51
C ILE A 264 0.11 -4.41 21.92
N SER A 265 -1.22 -4.62 22.03
CA SER A 265 -1.91 -4.62 23.33
C SER A 265 -1.45 -5.72 24.28
N VAL A 266 -0.86 -6.80 23.78
CA VAL A 266 -0.41 -7.93 24.61
C VAL A 266 1.01 -7.72 25.16
N SER A 267 1.80 -6.82 24.57
CA SER A 267 3.18 -6.57 25.02
C SER A 267 3.24 -5.99 26.45
N GLU A 268 2.16 -5.40 26.96
CA GLU A 268 2.12 -4.82 28.31
C GLU A 268 1.77 -5.81 29.42
N THR A 269 1.20 -6.98 29.10
CA THR A 269 0.67 -7.93 30.11
C THR A 269 1.45 -9.24 30.22
N ALA A 270 2.33 -9.56 29.26
CA ALA A 270 2.91 -10.90 29.13
C ALA A 270 4.22 -11.16 29.89
N ILE A 271 4.64 -10.32 30.84
CA ILE A 271 5.97 -10.46 31.51
C ILE A 271 6.00 -11.54 32.63
N THR A 272 4.90 -12.24 32.95
CA THR A 272 4.88 -13.08 34.18
C THR A 272 4.64 -14.59 34.04
N THR A 273 4.45 -15.15 32.85
CA THR A 273 4.25 -16.61 32.70
C THR A 273 5.40 -17.29 31.96
N PRO A 274 6.02 -18.33 32.55
CA PRO A 274 7.08 -19.09 31.89
C PRO A 274 6.57 -19.83 30.64
N PRO A 275 7.41 -20.04 29.62
CA PRO A 275 7.00 -20.70 28.38
C PRO A 275 6.60 -22.15 28.62
N PRO A 276 5.59 -22.67 27.88
CA PRO A 276 5.24 -24.09 27.93
C PRO A 276 6.40 -24.96 27.42
N PRO A 277 6.53 -26.21 27.91
CA PRO A 277 7.58 -27.12 27.47
C PRO A 277 7.42 -27.47 25.98
N ALA A 278 8.55 -27.52 25.26
CA ALA A 278 8.59 -27.83 23.84
C ALA A 278 7.93 -29.19 23.53
N PRO A 279 7.16 -29.31 22.44
CA PRO A 279 6.57 -30.58 22.03
C PRO A 279 7.67 -31.59 21.63
N PRO A 280 7.43 -32.90 21.84
CA PRO A 280 8.38 -33.94 21.45
C PRO A 280 8.56 -33.98 19.92
N PRO A 281 9.77 -34.34 19.44
CA PRO A 281 10.05 -34.41 18.01
C PRO A 281 9.14 -35.43 17.34
N ALA A 282 8.49 -35.02 16.24
CA ALA A 282 7.65 -35.89 15.44
C ALA A 282 8.49 -36.94 14.72
N VAL A 283 8.05 -38.20 14.78
CA VAL A 283 8.66 -39.33 14.08
C VAL A 283 8.52 -39.12 12.56
N GLU A 284 9.64 -39.02 11.86
CA GLU A 284 9.71 -38.86 10.41
C GLU A 284 9.13 -40.10 9.70
N SER A 285 8.07 -39.91 8.91
CA SER A 285 7.52 -40.91 8.00
C SER A 285 8.05 -40.66 6.59
N ASN A 286 8.81 -41.63 6.06
CA ASN A 286 9.65 -41.52 4.86
C ASN A 286 8.92 -41.78 3.51
N ASP A 287 7.61 -41.57 3.39
CA ASP A 287 6.81 -42.09 2.25
C ASP A 287 6.40 -41.07 1.16
N TYR A 288 7.20 -40.03 0.89
CA TYR A 288 6.88 -39.01 -0.13
C TYR A 288 8.03 -38.68 -1.09
N THR A 289 8.42 -39.60 -1.99
CA THR A 289 9.55 -39.36 -2.92
C THR A 289 9.21 -39.28 -4.42
N HIS A 290 7.94 -39.41 -4.87
CA HIS A 290 7.67 -39.53 -6.32
C HIS A 290 6.75 -38.49 -6.98
N LEU A 291 6.32 -37.42 -6.31
CA LEU A 291 5.40 -36.41 -6.89
C LEU A 291 5.97 -34.97 -7.01
N GLY A 292 7.26 -34.76 -6.73
CA GLY A 292 7.84 -33.42 -6.56
C GLY A 292 8.41 -32.71 -7.81
N GLN A 293 8.64 -33.39 -8.94
CA GLN A 293 9.50 -32.84 -10.01
C GLN A 293 8.81 -32.03 -11.12
N GLN A 294 7.49 -31.82 -11.08
CA GLN A 294 6.78 -31.03 -12.11
C GLN A 294 6.17 -29.70 -11.61
N ARG A 295 6.50 -29.25 -10.40
CA ARG A 295 5.97 -27.98 -9.87
C ARG A 295 6.93 -26.84 -10.20
N ARG A 296 6.60 -26.07 -11.24
CA ARG A 296 7.27 -24.81 -11.60
C ARG A 296 7.46 -23.96 -10.33
N GLY A 297 8.70 -23.59 -10.03
CA GLY A 297 9.06 -22.76 -8.89
C GLY A 297 8.23 -21.47 -8.88
N LYS A 298 7.43 -21.28 -7.84
CA LYS A 298 6.63 -20.06 -7.67
C LYS A 298 7.53 -18.99 -7.07
N MET A 299 7.63 -17.88 -7.77
CA MET A 299 8.46 -16.75 -7.39
C MET A 299 7.81 -15.95 -6.25
N PRO A 300 8.56 -15.49 -5.24
CA PRO A 300 8.00 -14.61 -4.21
C PRO A 300 7.41 -13.33 -4.82
N ILE A 301 6.30 -12.81 -4.28
CA ILE A 301 5.64 -11.59 -4.78
C ILE A 301 6.59 -10.40 -4.84
N SER A 302 7.44 -10.19 -3.83
CA SER A 302 8.43 -9.10 -3.87
C SER A 302 9.36 -9.25 -5.07
N LYS A 303 9.85 -10.46 -5.33
CA LYS A 303 10.61 -10.80 -6.54
C LYS A 303 9.75 -10.72 -7.80
N TYR A 304 8.47 -11.06 -7.76
CA TYR A 304 7.56 -10.96 -8.91
C TYR A 304 7.28 -9.50 -9.29
N ILE A 305 6.98 -8.65 -8.31
CA ILE A 305 6.88 -7.20 -8.48
C ILE A 305 8.21 -6.67 -9.01
N PHE A 306 9.32 -7.10 -8.42
CA PHE A 306 10.66 -6.67 -8.82
C PHE A 306 11.06 -7.14 -10.22
N ASP A 307 10.80 -8.39 -10.58
CA ASP A 307 11.09 -8.96 -11.89
C ASP A 307 10.13 -8.37 -12.93
N LYS A 308 8.91 -7.97 -12.55
CA LYS A 308 8.00 -7.22 -13.43
C LYS A 308 8.46 -5.79 -13.62
N LEU A 309 8.89 -5.10 -12.56
CA LEU A 309 9.61 -3.83 -12.69
C LEU A 309 10.83 -4.00 -13.59
N THR A 310 11.55 -5.12 -13.49
CA THR A 310 12.76 -5.40 -14.29
C THR A 310 12.44 -5.77 -15.75
N LEU A 311 11.40 -6.54 -16.02
CA LEU A 311 10.95 -6.84 -17.38
C LEU A 311 10.39 -5.59 -18.06
N PHE A 312 9.67 -4.77 -17.32
CA PHE A 312 9.20 -3.46 -17.75
C PHE A 312 10.38 -2.52 -18.04
N ARG A 313 11.43 -2.53 -17.20
CA ARG A 313 12.72 -1.85 -17.47
C ARG A 313 13.35 -2.35 -18.78
N ALA A 314 13.42 -3.66 -18.99
CA ALA A 314 14.09 -4.24 -20.15
C ALA A 314 13.36 -3.97 -21.48
N SER A 315 12.02 -3.95 -21.50
CA SER A 315 11.25 -3.67 -22.73
C SER A 315 11.40 -2.24 -23.23
N HIS A 316 11.70 -1.29 -22.35
CA HIS A 316 11.88 0.12 -22.72
C HIS A 316 13.34 0.53 -22.98
N LEU A 317 14.31 -0.28 -22.56
CA LEU A 317 15.74 -0.06 -22.81
C LEU A 317 16.25 -0.69 -24.11
N LEU A 318 15.47 -1.56 -24.76
CA LEU A 318 15.85 -2.22 -26.01
C LEU A 318 15.62 -1.36 -27.26
N GLU A 319 15.04 -0.17 -27.11
CA GLU A 319 15.00 0.81 -28.17
C GLU A 319 16.14 1.82 -27.91
N ASP A 320 17.14 1.86 -28.81
CA ASP A 320 18.24 2.84 -28.88
C ASP A 320 17.74 4.30 -29.10
N GLN A 321 16.52 4.62 -28.66
CA GLN A 321 15.93 5.93 -28.79
C GLN A 321 16.44 6.84 -27.67
N ASP A 322 16.87 8.02 -28.07
CA ASP A 322 17.17 9.14 -27.17
C ASP A 322 15.98 9.31 -26.21
N PRO A 323 16.17 9.21 -24.87
CA PRO A 323 15.09 9.36 -23.91
C PRO A 323 14.39 10.72 -23.99
N ALA A 324 15.03 11.75 -24.59
CA ALA A 324 14.41 13.03 -24.90
C ALA A 324 13.47 12.99 -26.12
N GLN A 325 13.53 11.93 -26.94
CA GLN A 325 12.72 11.71 -28.13
C GLN A 325 11.66 10.63 -27.98
N LEU A 326 11.67 9.88 -26.87
CA LEU A 326 10.53 9.03 -26.54
C LEU A 326 9.29 9.92 -26.51
N PRO A 327 8.23 9.63 -27.30
CA PRO A 327 6.99 10.37 -27.16
C PRO A 327 6.56 10.25 -25.69
N PRO A 328 5.86 11.26 -25.13
CA PRO A 328 5.19 11.10 -23.85
C PRO A 328 4.17 9.99 -24.02
N THR A 329 4.62 8.75 -23.84
CA THR A 329 3.77 7.59 -23.91
C THR A 329 2.94 7.71 -22.64
N GLY A 330 1.63 7.90 -22.80
CA GLY A 330 0.65 7.81 -21.70
C GLY A 330 0.60 6.43 -21.02
N LEU A 331 1.67 5.64 -21.17
CA LEU A 331 1.96 4.39 -20.50
C LEU A 331 2.54 4.60 -19.08
N PHE A 332 3.02 5.81 -18.78
CA PHE A 332 3.58 6.17 -17.48
C PHE A 332 2.78 7.25 -16.75
N ASP A 333 1.59 7.58 -17.26
CA ASP A 333 0.76 8.55 -16.57
C ASP A 333 0.43 7.98 -15.19
N PRO A 334 0.78 8.69 -14.11
CA PRO A 334 0.43 8.23 -12.78
C PRO A 334 -1.08 8.10 -12.73
N MET A 335 -1.49 7.00 -12.15
CA MET A 335 -2.90 6.74 -11.95
C MET A 335 -3.54 7.82 -11.06
N TRP A 336 -2.75 8.43 -10.17
CA TRP A 336 -3.14 9.66 -9.48
C TRP A 336 -2.14 10.78 -9.70
N ILE A 337 -2.63 11.88 -10.26
CA ILE A 337 -1.86 13.11 -10.44
C ILE A 337 -1.42 13.63 -9.07
N ASP A 338 -0.11 13.59 -8.83
CA ASP A 338 0.53 14.25 -7.70
C ASP A 338 1.20 15.52 -8.18
N SER A 339 0.83 16.67 -7.60
CA SER A 339 1.45 17.96 -7.91
C SER A 339 2.93 18.05 -7.51
N ASP A 340 3.38 17.14 -6.65
CA ASP A 340 4.76 17.08 -6.17
C ASP A 340 5.52 15.97 -6.90
N PRO A 341 6.55 16.32 -7.69
CA PRO A 341 7.31 15.35 -8.50
C PRO A 341 8.26 14.49 -7.66
N GLY A 342 8.34 14.70 -6.34
CA GLY A 342 9.27 14.02 -5.44
C GLY A 342 9.37 12.50 -5.63
N PRO A 343 8.26 11.75 -5.57
CA PRO A 343 8.26 10.30 -5.77
C PRO A 343 8.88 9.86 -7.10
N GLU A 344 8.41 10.43 -8.20
CA GLU A 344 8.85 10.09 -9.55
C GLU A 344 10.32 10.46 -9.75
N GLU A 345 10.71 11.69 -9.37
CA GLU A 345 12.05 12.19 -9.57
C GLU A 345 13.07 11.40 -8.74
N PHE A 346 12.72 11.01 -7.50
CA PHE A 346 13.60 10.17 -6.69
C PHE A 346 13.69 8.76 -7.28
N TRP A 347 12.55 8.17 -7.67
CA TRP A 347 12.55 6.87 -8.33
C TRP A 347 13.46 6.90 -9.55
N ARG A 348 13.26 7.85 -10.47
CA ARG A 348 14.09 8.02 -11.67
C ARG A 348 15.57 8.17 -11.34
N ARG A 349 15.95 8.96 -10.32
CA ARG A 349 17.35 9.10 -9.89
C ARG A 349 17.93 7.83 -9.28
N SER A 350 17.14 7.11 -8.48
CA SER A 350 17.56 5.85 -7.88
C SER A 350 17.81 4.79 -8.95
N GLU A 351 17.01 4.81 -10.02
CA GLU A 351 17.17 3.92 -11.17
C GLU A 351 18.36 4.31 -12.05
N LEU A 352 18.53 5.61 -12.38
CA LEU A 352 19.67 6.08 -13.19
C LEU A 352 21.03 5.73 -12.55
N LYS A 353 21.13 5.75 -11.21
CA LYS A 353 22.34 5.31 -10.48
C LYS A 353 22.65 3.84 -10.69
N VAL A 354 21.63 2.98 -10.78
CA VAL A 354 21.80 1.55 -11.06
C VAL A 354 22.36 1.35 -12.46
N PHE A 355 21.79 2.03 -13.46
CA PHE A 355 22.20 1.89 -14.86
C PHE A 355 23.62 2.41 -15.13
N ALA A 356 24.00 3.51 -14.49
CA ALA A 356 25.38 4.03 -14.56
C ALA A 356 26.40 3.03 -13.98
N CYS A 357 25.97 2.17 -13.04
CA CYS A 357 26.83 1.15 -12.45
C CYS A 357 26.95 -0.09 -13.36
N GLU A 358 25.87 -0.54 -14.02
CA GLU A 358 25.91 -1.68 -14.94
C GLU A 358 26.80 -1.46 -16.18
N SER A 359 26.85 -0.22 -16.68
CA SER A 359 27.70 0.17 -17.81
C SER A 359 29.21 0.15 -17.50
N SER A 360 29.59 0.08 -16.22
CA SER A 360 30.99 -0.13 -15.79
C SER A 360 31.47 -1.59 -15.90
N GLY A 361 30.63 -2.51 -16.36
CA GLY A 361 30.96 -3.94 -16.46
C GLY A 361 30.89 -4.69 -15.12
N GLN A 362 30.64 -3.99 -14.01
CA GLN A 362 30.15 -4.61 -12.79
C GLN A 362 28.64 -4.78 -12.92
N ARG A 363 28.20 -6.00 -13.25
CA ARG A 363 26.78 -6.38 -13.18
C ARG A 363 26.30 -6.29 -11.73
N TYR A 364 25.91 -5.09 -11.31
CA TYR A 364 24.91 -4.95 -10.27
C TYR A 364 23.57 -5.08 -10.96
N SER A 365 23.16 -6.31 -11.29
CA SER A 365 21.72 -6.59 -11.28
C SER A 365 21.24 -6.05 -9.94
N LEU A 366 20.41 -4.99 -9.91
CA LEU A 366 19.96 -4.31 -8.68
C LEU A 366 19.87 -5.36 -7.59
N PRO A 367 20.89 -5.46 -6.70
CA PRO A 367 20.96 -6.67 -5.92
C PRO A 367 19.77 -6.63 -4.96
N ASP A 368 19.49 -7.72 -4.28
CA ASP A 368 18.75 -7.73 -3.01
C ASP A 368 19.40 -6.80 -1.93
N SER A 369 20.19 -5.78 -2.32
CA SER A 369 21.04 -4.87 -1.56
C SER A 369 20.51 -3.43 -1.42
N GLN A 370 19.40 -3.04 -2.08
CA GLN A 370 18.67 -1.82 -1.71
C GLN A 370 17.40 -1.99 -0.85
N PRO A 371 17.20 -3.07 -0.05
CA PRO A 371 16.22 -3.04 1.04
C PRO A 371 16.35 -1.78 1.90
N SER A 372 17.55 -1.20 2.00
CA SER A 372 17.83 0.05 2.71
C SER A 372 17.01 1.26 2.23
N LEU A 373 16.72 1.39 0.93
CA LEU A 373 15.93 2.53 0.44
C LEU A 373 14.43 2.34 0.68
N ARG A 374 13.90 1.13 0.41
CA ARG A 374 12.49 0.82 0.72
C ARG A 374 12.19 0.92 2.21
N GLU A 375 13.16 0.57 3.04
CA GLU A 375 13.08 0.69 4.50
C GLU A 375 12.99 2.12 5.02
N ILE A 376 13.42 3.11 4.24
CA ILE A 376 13.25 4.53 4.58
C ILE A 376 12.06 5.16 3.85
N GLY A 377 11.38 4.40 2.98
CA GLY A 377 10.20 4.87 2.26
C GLY A 377 10.48 6.03 1.31
N TYR A 378 11.61 6.00 0.61
CA TYR A 378 12.08 7.13 -0.21
C TYR A 378 11.06 7.64 -1.23
N VAL A 379 10.27 6.74 -1.83
CA VAL A 379 9.22 7.04 -2.81
C VAL A 379 7.98 7.73 -2.23
N PHE A 380 7.93 7.92 -0.91
CA PHE A 380 6.85 8.66 -0.26
C PHE A 380 7.21 10.11 0.05
N TRP A 381 8.49 10.46 -0.01
CA TRP A 381 8.98 11.75 0.45
C TRP A 381 8.63 12.87 -0.52
N ASN A 382 8.31 14.03 0.02
CA ASN A 382 8.11 15.22 -0.80
C ASN A 382 9.43 15.66 -1.43
N PHE A 383 9.37 16.30 -2.60
CA PHE A 383 10.55 16.82 -3.27
C PHE A 383 11.38 17.77 -2.38
N GLU A 384 10.71 18.63 -1.61
CA GLU A 384 11.36 19.52 -0.65
C GLU A 384 12.15 18.76 0.44
N ARG A 385 11.58 17.69 1.00
CA ARG A 385 12.27 16.85 2.00
C ARG A 385 13.50 16.19 1.36
N ILE A 386 13.34 15.72 0.13
CA ILE A 386 14.42 15.12 -0.66
C ILE A 386 15.55 16.13 -0.87
N GLN A 387 15.23 17.35 -1.32
CA GLN A 387 16.22 18.42 -1.55
C GLN A 387 16.98 18.79 -0.29
N ASN A 388 16.29 18.83 0.85
CA ASN A 388 16.89 19.15 2.14
C ASN A 388 17.66 17.97 2.73
N SER A 389 17.37 16.74 2.29
CA SER A 389 18.09 15.55 2.73
C SER A 389 19.42 15.39 1.99
N SER A 390 20.47 15.03 2.71
CA SER A 390 21.78 14.71 2.11
C SER A 390 21.77 13.45 1.24
N LEU A 391 20.63 12.75 1.11
CA LEU A 391 20.46 11.55 0.27
C LEU A 391 20.83 11.80 -1.20
N VAL A 392 20.64 13.03 -1.67
CA VAL A 392 20.86 13.38 -3.08
C VAL A 392 22.33 13.72 -3.36
N TYR A 393 23.08 14.22 -2.37
CA TYR A 393 24.30 14.98 -2.65
C TYR A 393 25.62 14.24 -2.40
N ASN A 394 25.68 13.28 -1.47
CA ASN A 394 26.98 12.76 -1.03
C ASN A 394 27.57 11.62 -1.88
N ASP A 395 26.82 11.07 -2.85
CA ASP A 395 27.30 9.93 -3.67
C ASP A 395 27.45 10.26 -5.18
N CYS A 396 27.12 11.49 -5.61
CA CYS A 396 27.12 11.88 -7.03
C CYS A 396 28.28 12.78 -7.44
N SER A 397 29.11 13.28 -6.52
CA SER A 397 30.18 14.22 -6.86
C SER A 397 31.28 13.62 -7.76
N GLN A 398 31.35 12.29 -7.89
CA GLN A 398 32.27 11.62 -8.82
C GLN A 398 31.69 11.43 -10.23
N HIS A 399 30.41 11.72 -10.46
CA HIS A 399 29.74 11.53 -11.76
C HIS A 399 29.06 12.80 -12.30
N ARG A 400 29.35 13.97 -11.70
CA ARG A 400 28.75 15.26 -12.07
C ARG A 400 28.90 15.59 -13.56
N ASP A 401 30.06 15.28 -14.13
CA ASP A 401 30.38 15.55 -15.54
C ASP A 401 29.55 14.71 -16.53
N ALA A 402 29.03 13.55 -16.11
CA ALA A 402 28.14 12.73 -16.92
C ALA A 402 26.69 13.23 -16.86
N TYR A 403 26.26 13.76 -15.71
CA TYR A 403 24.89 14.21 -15.48
C TYR A 403 24.57 15.58 -16.12
N GLU A 404 25.52 16.52 -16.12
CA GLU A 404 25.33 17.84 -16.74
C GLU A 404 25.20 17.77 -18.27
N ASN A 405 25.61 16.66 -18.89
CA ASN A 405 25.48 16.42 -20.32
C ASN A 405 24.20 15.65 -20.73
N TRP A 406 23.45 15.10 -19.77
CA TRP A 406 22.28 14.23 -20.03
C TRP A 406 20.92 14.88 -19.78
N LEU A 407 20.87 15.98 -19.02
CA LEU A 407 19.63 16.73 -18.81
C LEU A 407 19.67 18.00 -19.66
N PRO A 408 18.65 18.29 -20.50
CA PRO A 408 18.50 19.63 -21.05
C PRO A 408 18.35 20.61 -19.88
N PRO A 409 18.91 21.84 -19.96
CA PRO A 409 18.77 22.83 -18.91
C PRO A 409 17.29 23.04 -18.61
N VAL A 410 16.89 22.74 -17.36
CA VAL A 410 15.54 22.99 -16.84
C VAL A 410 15.33 24.50 -16.89
N THR A 411 14.76 24.95 -17.99
CA THR A 411 14.35 26.34 -18.14
C THR A 411 13.05 26.42 -17.33
N LEU A 412 13.12 27.06 -16.16
CA LEU A 412 11.95 27.42 -15.38
C LEU A 412 10.97 28.17 -16.28
N TYR A 413 9.92 27.49 -16.74
CA TYR A 413 8.72 28.14 -17.25
C TYR A 413 7.96 28.73 -16.04
N MET A 414 8.47 29.86 -15.56
CA MET A 414 7.66 30.86 -14.87
C MET A 414 7.41 31.99 -15.86
N GLU A 415 6.38 31.84 -16.69
CA GLU A 415 5.64 32.95 -17.32
C GLU A 415 4.47 32.38 -18.13
N LEU A 416 3.30 32.25 -17.49
CA LEU A 416 1.97 32.74 -17.90
C LEU A 416 0.88 32.26 -16.93
#